data_AF-A0A7Y5SKM2-F1
#
_entry.id   AF-A0A7Y5SKM2-F1
#
_cell.length_a   1.000
_cell.length_b   1.000
_cell.length_c   1.000
_cell.angle_alpha   90.00
_cell.angle_beta   90.00
_cell.angle_gamma   90.00
#
_symmetry.space_group_name_H-M   'P 1'
#
loop_
_entity.id
_entity.type
_entity.pdbx_description
1 polymer ?
#
loop_
_entity_poly.entity_id
_entity_poly.type
_entity_poly.pdbx_seq_one_letter_code
_entity_poly.pdbx_strand_id
1 'polypeptide(L)'
;MFQKKNRPARKRTTLLGLEALESREMMSVSQLWFSGMTLCVKTDNASTSVEIRQSGTDVIVKDLTTARNWSYAASQVGQVDFQGGAGNDRFVNYIANLKVRAWGFGGNDYLEGYNGADYLEGGDGMDTLVGYGGNDMMFGGYGNDTLRGGSGDDQLVGQDGNDQLDGQAGNDKLWGGTGSDVLLGGDGDDQLMGDDGDDRLNGQAGIDKMWGGNGDDVLIAIDSVLGEYLQGDAGADAYWVDRNGSSTDTIYGIATVDKVQAVAGFANGADRTLNGDRIADPAVKSGHTYRRFSGNPLFSSAGPLASDVQQNQLGDCYFLSGLSAIANDTPVSLRQNVVNFDDGTFGVRLGNSFYRVDDDLPVANSTSTSPVYAGLGRENSMWVALVEKAFAHYRTGANSYASIEYGWGDETNRAFNSAAPGRKSILSYGNATALGNDLYNRWVNRQAVTVGFSGSSKGAAAGDPLVLGHSYTLIAVNRNSAGVVTSVVLRNPWGTDGGGSTDANPYDGLVTVTPAQILKYAGNIGWGRV
;
A
#
# COMPACT_ATOMS: atom_id res chain seq x y z
N MET A 1 -13.05 85.56 -4.95
CA MET A 1 -12.41 86.44 -5.95
C MET A 1 -11.83 85.55 -7.06
N PHE A 2 -12.24 85.80 -8.31
CA PHE A 2 -11.73 85.38 -9.64
C PHE A 2 -11.38 83.89 -9.87
N GLN A 3 -12.11 83.06 -10.63
CA GLN A 3 -12.57 83.01 -12.05
C GLN A 3 -11.51 82.83 -13.17
N LYS A 4 -11.70 81.72 -13.93
CA LYS A 4 -11.58 81.53 -15.42
C LYS A 4 -10.15 81.50 -16.02
N LYS A 5 -9.82 80.81 -17.12
CA LYS A 5 -10.49 79.93 -18.13
C LYS A 5 -9.39 79.48 -19.13
N ASN A 6 -9.49 78.27 -19.71
CA ASN A 6 -9.55 77.98 -21.17
C ASN A 6 -8.99 76.58 -21.56
N ARG A 7 -9.83 75.78 -22.24
CA ARG A 7 -9.49 74.63 -23.13
C ARG A 7 -9.06 75.18 -24.53
N PRO A 8 -8.84 74.40 -25.64
CA PRO A 8 -8.55 72.96 -25.89
C PRO A 8 -7.41 72.71 -26.95
N ALA A 9 -7.04 71.45 -27.27
CA ALA A 9 -7.00 70.87 -28.65
C ALA A 9 -6.28 69.49 -28.73
N ARG A 10 -6.58 68.76 -29.82
CA ARG A 10 -6.49 67.31 -30.08
C ARG A 10 -5.24 66.85 -30.86
N LYS A 11 -4.93 65.54 -30.69
CA LYS A 11 -4.41 64.54 -31.67
C LYS A 11 -3.00 64.73 -32.28
N ARG A 12 -2.09 63.76 -32.04
CA ARG A 12 -1.80 62.62 -32.94
C ARG A 12 -0.73 61.67 -32.36
N THR A 13 -1.07 60.39 -32.50
CA THR A 13 -0.34 59.11 -32.45
C THR A 13 1.12 59.14 -32.93
N THR A 14 2.06 58.47 -32.24
CA THR A 14 2.85 57.34 -32.77
C THR A 14 3.52 56.52 -31.65
N LEU A 15 3.58 55.22 -31.91
CA LEU A 15 4.02 54.06 -31.14
C LEU A 15 5.57 53.94 -31.07
N LEU A 16 6.11 53.32 -30.00
CA LEU A 16 7.42 52.62 -29.82
C LEU A 16 7.71 52.67 -28.29
N GLY A 17 8.04 51.64 -27.53
CA GLY A 17 8.31 50.21 -27.71
C GLY A 17 8.45 49.61 -26.30
N LEU A 18 8.50 48.27 -26.20
CA LEU A 18 8.71 47.50 -24.98
C LEU A 18 9.87 48.04 -24.12
N GLU A 19 9.64 48.23 -22.83
CA GLU A 19 10.68 48.08 -21.80
C GLU A 19 10.14 47.24 -20.65
N ALA A 20 11.01 46.36 -20.18
CA ALA A 20 10.79 45.32 -19.19
C ALA A 20 10.27 45.89 -17.87
N LEU A 21 9.19 45.28 -17.35
CA LEU A 21 8.79 45.42 -15.95
C LEU A 21 9.55 44.38 -15.13
N GLU A 22 10.81 44.66 -14.84
CA GLU A 22 11.44 44.21 -13.61
C GLU A 22 11.05 45.18 -12.49
N SER A 23 10.02 44.83 -11.72
CA SER A 23 9.84 45.39 -10.38
C SER A 23 9.12 44.39 -9.49
N ARG A 24 9.91 43.57 -8.81
CA ARG A 24 9.50 42.82 -7.61
C ARG A 24 9.29 43.84 -6.47
N GLU A 25 8.06 44.32 -6.32
CA GLU A 25 7.54 44.76 -5.02
C GLU A 25 6.25 43.99 -4.74
N MET A 26 6.35 43.05 -3.80
CA MET A 26 5.23 42.24 -3.32
C MET A 26 4.22 43.11 -2.58
N MET A 27 2.98 43.14 -3.06
CA MET A 27 1.82 43.69 -2.36
C MET A 27 0.61 42.78 -2.55
N SER A 28 0.02 42.34 -1.42
CA SER A 28 -1.33 41.80 -1.18
C SER A 28 -2.06 41.26 -2.41
N VAL A 29 -2.27 39.96 -2.46
CA VAL A 29 -2.22 39.30 -3.75
C VAL A 29 -3.43 38.43 -4.05
N SER A 30 -3.99 38.76 -5.21
CA SER A 30 -4.99 38.02 -5.99
C SER A 30 -4.86 38.60 -7.41
N GLN A 31 -3.67 38.48 -8.00
CA GLN A 31 -3.34 39.18 -9.25
C GLN A 31 -3.27 38.21 -10.42
N LEU A 32 -3.98 38.55 -11.50
CA LEU A 32 -3.86 37.94 -12.81
C LEU A 32 -3.07 38.89 -13.70
N TRP A 33 -2.07 38.38 -14.40
CA TRP A 33 -1.35 39.16 -15.41
C TRP A 33 -1.09 38.36 -16.67
N PHE A 34 -0.87 39.08 -17.75
CA PHE A 34 -0.60 38.52 -19.07
C PHE A 34 0.81 38.89 -19.50
N SER A 35 1.50 37.90 -20.08
CA SER A 35 2.74 38.10 -20.80
C SER A 35 2.67 37.31 -22.10
N GLY A 36 2.43 38.00 -23.22
CA GLY A 36 2.25 37.35 -24.52
C GLY A 36 1.02 36.43 -24.55
N MET A 37 1.23 35.15 -24.89
CA MET A 37 0.18 34.12 -24.91
C MET A 37 0.06 33.33 -23.59
N THR A 38 0.69 33.83 -22.53
CA THR A 38 0.67 33.19 -21.20
C THR A 38 -0.18 33.99 -20.24
N LEU A 39 -1.09 33.30 -19.57
CA LEU A 39 -1.84 33.81 -18.42
C LEU A 39 -1.17 33.33 -17.14
N CYS A 40 -0.72 34.24 -16.29
CA CYS A 40 -0.16 33.91 -15.00
C CYS A 40 -1.17 34.18 -13.89
N VAL A 41 -1.34 33.20 -13.02
CA VAL A 41 -2.19 33.22 -11.83
C VAL A 41 -1.30 32.98 -10.63
N LYS A 42 -1.38 33.86 -9.63
CA LYS A 42 -0.66 33.70 -8.36
C LYS A 42 -1.59 33.90 -7.20
N THR A 43 -1.41 33.06 -6.18
CA THR A 43 -2.26 33.03 -5.01
C THR A 43 -1.51 33.21 -3.69
N ASP A 44 -2.11 34.07 -2.86
CA ASP A 44 -1.45 34.88 -1.82
C ASP A 44 -1.48 34.31 -0.40
N ASN A 45 -2.27 33.26 -0.20
CA ASN A 45 -2.79 32.85 1.10
C ASN A 45 -2.72 31.33 1.26
N ALA A 46 -2.72 30.88 2.51
CA ALA A 46 -2.51 29.48 2.95
C ALA A 46 -3.57 28.45 2.51
N SER A 47 -4.54 28.81 1.65
CA SER A 47 -5.41 27.88 0.93
C SER A 47 -6.18 28.66 -0.14
N THR A 48 -5.92 28.41 -1.42
CA THR A 48 -6.64 29.05 -2.53
C THR A 48 -6.99 28.06 -3.62
N SER A 49 -8.08 28.30 -4.33
CA SER A 49 -8.50 27.36 -5.38
C SER A 49 -8.91 28.11 -6.63
N VAL A 50 -8.40 27.67 -7.77
CA VAL A 50 -8.57 28.30 -9.08
C VAL A 50 -9.17 27.29 -10.05
N GLU A 51 -10.18 27.74 -10.77
CA GLU A 51 -10.84 26.98 -11.83
C GLU A 51 -10.71 27.73 -13.16
N ILE A 52 -10.28 27.03 -14.20
CA ILE A 52 -10.12 27.59 -15.56
C ILE A 52 -11.04 26.86 -16.53
N ARG A 53 -11.90 27.61 -17.22
CA ARG A 53 -12.92 27.07 -18.13
C ARG A 53 -13.02 27.88 -19.41
N GLN A 54 -13.31 27.20 -20.52
CA GLN A 54 -13.64 27.88 -21.76
C GLN A 54 -15.13 28.27 -21.79
N SER A 55 -15.44 29.49 -22.22
CA SER A 55 -16.78 29.97 -22.51
C SER A 55 -16.81 30.64 -23.87
N GLY A 56 -17.27 29.92 -24.89
CA GLY A 56 -17.19 30.39 -26.27
C GLY A 56 -15.73 30.61 -26.69
N THR A 57 -15.41 31.83 -27.09
CA THR A 57 -14.03 32.25 -27.39
C THR A 57 -13.35 32.88 -26.20
N ASP A 58 -13.82 32.70 -24.95
CA ASP A 58 -13.20 33.29 -23.77
C ASP A 58 -12.65 32.20 -22.82
N VAL A 59 -11.52 32.47 -22.16
CA VAL A 59 -11.00 31.76 -21.00
C VAL A 59 -11.52 32.46 -19.76
N ILE A 60 -12.19 31.70 -18.90
CA ILE A 60 -12.70 32.14 -17.62
C ILE A 60 -11.81 31.54 -16.53
N VAL A 61 -11.22 32.38 -15.70
CA VAL A 61 -10.55 31.99 -14.46
C VAL A 61 -11.43 32.39 -13.30
N LYS A 62 -11.66 31.45 -12.39
CA LYS A 62 -12.47 31.68 -11.19
C LYS A 62 -11.64 31.35 -9.96
N ASP A 63 -11.46 32.34 -9.10
CA ASP A 63 -11.02 32.09 -7.72
C ASP A 63 -12.22 31.57 -6.93
N LEU A 64 -12.15 30.32 -6.52
CA LEU A 64 -13.19 29.62 -5.77
C LEU A 64 -13.28 30.11 -4.31
N THR A 65 -12.25 30.77 -3.77
CA THR A 65 -12.31 31.35 -2.42
C THR A 65 -13.16 32.61 -2.36
N THR A 66 -13.04 33.48 -3.38
CA THR A 66 -13.81 34.73 -3.45
C THR A 66 -15.00 34.66 -4.41
N ALA A 67 -15.22 33.52 -5.06
CA ALA A 67 -16.23 33.26 -6.09
C ALA A 67 -16.26 34.32 -7.21
N ARG A 68 -15.12 34.95 -7.50
CA ARG A 68 -14.99 35.95 -8.57
C ARG A 68 -14.60 35.27 -9.87
N ASN A 69 -15.29 35.64 -10.95
CA ASN A 69 -14.97 35.22 -12.31
C ASN A 69 -14.22 36.33 -13.04
N TRP A 70 -13.10 35.99 -13.66
CA TRP A 70 -12.37 36.82 -14.59
C TRP A 70 -12.43 36.17 -15.98
N SER A 71 -12.85 36.93 -17.00
CA SER A 71 -13.02 36.40 -18.36
C SER A 71 -12.10 37.14 -19.33
N TYR A 72 -11.49 36.40 -20.25
CA TYR A 72 -10.51 36.88 -21.23
C TYR A 72 -10.74 36.26 -22.59
N ALA A 73 -10.48 36.96 -23.70
CA ALA A 73 -10.64 36.38 -25.04
C ALA A 73 -9.57 35.30 -25.34
N ALA A 74 -10.03 34.05 -25.50
CA ALA A 74 -9.32 32.79 -25.75
C ALA A 74 -8.61 32.65 -27.10
N SER A 75 -8.62 33.66 -27.98
CA SER A 75 -7.80 33.54 -29.21
C SER A 75 -6.29 33.65 -28.96
N GLN A 76 -5.86 33.85 -27.70
CA GLN A 76 -4.47 34.19 -27.37
C GLN A 76 -3.87 33.50 -26.15
N VAL A 77 -4.56 32.62 -25.41
CA VAL A 77 -3.93 31.92 -24.27
C VAL A 77 -3.48 30.54 -24.72
N GLY A 78 -2.18 30.39 -24.97
CA GLY A 78 -1.54 29.11 -25.29
C GLY A 78 -1.04 28.37 -24.05
N GLN A 79 -0.92 29.08 -22.92
CA GLN A 79 -0.42 28.54 -21.68
C GLN A 79 -0.97 29.25 -20.45
N VAL A 80 -1.20 28.51 -19.37
CA VAL A 80 -1.43 29.06 -18.03
C VAL A 80 -0.28 28.68 -17.12
N ASP A 81 0.21 29.64 -16.35
CA ASP A 81 1.07 29.40 -15.20
C ASP A 81 0.27 29.65 -13.92
N PHE A 82 0.18 28.67 -13.04
CA PHE A 82 -0.41 28.77 -11.71
C PHE A 82 0.68 28.64 -10.64
N GLN A 83 0.71 29.56 -9.69
CA GLN A 83 1.58 29.53 -8.53
C GLN A 83 0.74 29.57 -7.26
N GLY A 84 0.76 28.46 -6.53
CA GLY A 84 0.21 28.28 -5.20
C GLY A 84 0.98 29.04 -4.13
N GLY A 85 0.62 28.77 -2.88
CA GLY A 85 1.17 29.33 -1.66
C GLY A 85 1.63 28.24 -0.69
N ALA A 86 1.65 28.56 0.61
CA ALA A 86 2.15 27.66 1.65
C ALA A 86 1.06 26.79 2.29
N GLY A 87 -0.12 26.68 1.69
CA GLY A 87 -1.11 25.72 2.17
C GLY A 87 -2.10 25.33 1.09
N ASN A 88 -2.93 24.34 1.41
CA ASN A 88 -3.69 23.53 0.44
C ASN A 88 -4.37 24.32 -0.69
N ASP A 89 -3.84 24.14 -1.88
CA ASP A 89 -4.27 24.79 -3.11
C ASP A 89 -4.96 23.81 -4.06
N ARG A 90 -5.87 24.34 -4.88
CA ARG A 90 -6.55 23.53 -5.90
C ARG A 90 -6.58 24.25 -7.24
N PHE A 91 -5.88 23.72 -8.23
CA PHE A 91 -5.92 24.18 -9.61
C PHE A 91 -6.65 23.17 -10.50
N VAL A 92 -7.61 23.65 -11.29
CA VAL A 92 -8.41 22.80 -12.18
C VAL A 92 -8.50 23.42 -13.57
N ASN A 93 -8.07 22.70 -14.60
CA ASN A 93 -8.21 23.08 -16.01
C ASN A 93 -9.30 22.27 -16.72
N TYR A 94 -10.20 22.97 -17.43
CA TYR A 94 -11.21 22.35 -18.29
C TYR A 94 -11.04 22.73 -19.77
N ILE A 95 -9.91 23.32 -20.15
CA ILE A 95 -9.65 23.79 -21.50
C ILE A 95 -8.76 22.78 -22.21
N ALA A 96 -9.33 22.11 -23.21
CA ALA A 96 -8.62 21.15 -24.04
C ALA A 96 -7.40 21.79 -24.74
N ASN A 97 -6.25 21.10 -24.68
CA ASN A 97 -4.99 21.48 -25.33
C ASN A 97 -4.36 22.79 -24.84
N LEU A 98 -4.83 23.34 -23.72
CA LEU A 98 -4.15 24.46 -23.07
C LEU A 98 -2.99 23.90 -22.25
N LYS A 99 -1.77 24.39 -22.49
CA LYS A 99 -0.62 24.00 -21.67
C LYS A 99 -0.72 24.61 -20.27
N VAL A 100 -0.45 23.82 -19.25
CA VAL A 100 -0.44 24.23 -17.85
C VAL A 100 0.96 24.08 -17.30
N ARG A 101 1.43 25.09 -16.55
CA ARG A 101 2.46 24.91 -15.54
C ARG A 101 1.89 25.27 -14.19
N ALA A 102 1.83 24.33 -13.26
CA ALA A 102 1.27 24.55 -11.94
C ALA A 102 2.27 24.16 -10.87
N TRP A 103 2.45 25.04 -9.89
CA TRP A 103 3.22 24.80 -8.67
C TRP A 103 2.30 24.92 -7.47
N GLY A 104 2.22 23.91 -6.62
CA GLY A 104 1.51 23.94 -5.34
C GLY A 104 2.31 24.64 -4.24
N PHE A 105 3.61 24.32 -4.17
CA PHE A 105 4.59 24.71 -3.16
C PHE A 105 4.43 24.04 -1.80
N GLY A 106 3.39 24.35 -1.04
CA GLY A 106 3.25 23.75 0.29
C GLY A 106 1.81 23.58 0.70
N GLY A 107 1.56 22.58 1.55
CA GLY A 107 0.21 22.12 1.85
C GLY A 107 -0.18 20.95 0.96
N ASN A 108 -1.35 20.39 1.22
CA ASN A 108 -1.85 19.26 0.43
C ASN A 108 -2.65 19.80 -0.76
N ASP A 109 -2.05 19.71 -1.93
CA ASP A 109 -2.48 20.40 -3.13
C ASP A 109 -3.17 19.47 -4.13
N TYR A 110 -3.96 20.06 -5.02
CA TYR A 110 -4.65 19.33 -6.09
C TYR A 110 -4.49 20.07 -7.41
N LEU A 111 -3.76 19.50 -8.37
CA LEU A 111 -3.41 20.14 -9.63
C LEU A 111 -3.87 19.30 -10.83
N GLU A 112 -4.63 19.89 -11.77
CA GLU A 112 -5.06 19.21 -13.00
C GLU A 112 -4.57 19.92 -14.28
N GLY A 113 -3.96 19.17 -15.21
CA GLY A 113 -3.45 19.63 -16.51
C GLY A 113 -4.49 19.61 -17.65
N TYR A 114 -5.29 18.54 -17.73
CA TYR A 114 -6.22 18.22 -18.82
C TYR A 114 -5.50 17.71 -20.08
N ASN A 115 -5.98 17.96 -21.30
CA ASN A 115 -5.40 17.36 -22.52
C ASN A 115 -4.14 18.13 -23.02
N GLY A 116 -3.41 18.79 -22.13
CA GLY A 116 -2.30 19.68 -22.45
C GLY A 116 -0.99 18.94 -22.72
N ALA A 117 0.13 19.58 -22.46
CA ALA A 117 1.41 18.88 -22.31
C ALA A 117 2.08 19.67 -21.22
N ASP A 118 1.84 19.20 -20.01
CA ASP A 118 1.74 20.01 -18.81
C ASP A 118 2.91 19.75 -17.88
N TYR A 119 3.14 20.72 -17.01
CA TYR A 119 4.12 20.62 -15.94
C TYR A 119 3.39 20.84 -14.62
N LEU A 120 3.36 19.83 -13.75
CA LEU A 120 2.69 19.89 -12.47
C LEU A 120 3.71 19.57 -11.37
N GLU A 121 3.80 20.41 -10.34
CA GLU A 121 4.71 20.23 -9.21
C GLU A 121 3.94 20.50 -7.92
N GLY A 122 3.81 19.47 -7.06
CA GLY A 122 3.09 19.53 -5.79
C GLY A 122 3.84 20.39 -4.78
N GLY A 123 4.98 19.91 -4.30
CA GLY A 123 5.82 20.59 -3.32
C GLY A 123 5.79 19.88 -1.97
N ASP A 124 5.67 20.59 -0.86
CA ASP A 124 5.56 19.99 0.47
C ASP A 124 4.10 19.62 0.77
N GLY A 125 3.73 18.36 0.95
CA GLY A 125 2.32 18.05 1.14
C GLY A 125 1.92 16.59 1.11
N MET A 126 0.64 16.35 0.88
CA MET A 126 0.15 15.09 0.33
C MET A 126 -0.69 15.50 -0.86
N ASP A 127 -0.04 15.52 -2.00
CA ASP A 127 -0.53 16.20 -3.19
C ASP A 127 -1.21 15.22 -4.13
N THR A 128 -2.12 15.74 -4.94
CA THR A 128 -2.78 14.98 -6.00
C THR A 128 -2.62 15.72 -7.31
N LEU A 129 -1.86 15.12 -8.22
CA LEU A 129 -1.57 15.66 -9.54
C LEU A 129 -2.24 14.76 -10.58
N VAL A 130 -2.94 15.37 -11.54
CA VAL A 130 -3.64 14.65 -12.61
C VAL A 130 -3.33 15.30 -13.96
N GLY A 131 -2.61 14.60 -14.83
CA GLY A 131 -2.32 15.01 -16.19
C GLY A 131 -3.57 14.99 -17.07
N TYR A 132 -4.21 13.83 -17.17
CA TYR A 132 -5.30 13.45 -18.10
C TYR A 132 -4.83 13.08 -19.48
N GLY A 133 -4.26 13.99 -20.27
CA GLY A 133 -3.71 13.55 -21.53
C GLY A 133 -2.79 14.53 -22.23
N GLY A 134 -2.10 14.00 -23.22
CA GLY A 134 -0.85 14.60 -23.70
C GLY A 134 0.31 14.09 -22.88
N ASN A 135 1.51 14.61 -23.15
CA ASN A 135 2.73 14.12 -22.52
C ASN A 135 3.13 15.07 -21.40
N ASP A 136 2.86 14.65 -20.18
CA ASP A 136 2.94 15.46 -18.97
C ASP A 136 4.23 15.17 -18.19
N MET A 137 4.66 16.15 -17.41
CA MET A 137 5.77 16.04 -16.48
C MET A 137 5.29 16.44 -15.09
N MET A 138 5.34 15.49 -14.16
CA MET A 138 4.70 15.59 -12.85
C MET A 138 5.71 15.26 -11.74
N PHE A 139 5.79 16.14 -10.73
CA PHE A 139 6.64 15.98 -9.56
C PHE A 139 5.79 16.08 -8.30
N GLY A 140 5.79 15.05 -7.46
CA GLY A 140 5.11 15.02 -6.16
C GLY A 140 5.74 16.04 -5.21
N GLY A 141 6.96 15.74 -4.77
CA GLY A 141 7.70 16.58 -3.84
C GLY A 141 7.94 15.87 -2.51
N TYR A 142 7.73 16.55 -1.40
CA TYR A 142 7.82 15.93 -0.08
C TYR A 142 6.45 15.50 0.40
N GLY A 143 6.38 14.30 0.95
CA GLY A 143 5.21 13.69 1.55
C GLY A 143 4.57 12.65 0.63
N ASN A 144 3.38 12.18 0.98
CA ASN A 144 2.80 11.00 0.31
C ASN A 144 1.84 11.45 -0.79
N ASP A 145 2.31 11.42 -2.02
CA ASP A 145 1.64 12.02 -3.16
C ASP A 145 0.91 10.99 -4.04
N THR A 146 0.00 11.49 -4.86
CA THR A 146 -0.72 10.69 -5.87
C THR A 146 -0.62 11.37 -7.23
N LEU A 147 0.07 10.73 -8.16
CA LEU A 147 0.29 11.22 -9.52
C LEU A 147 -0.41 10.29 -10.51
N ARG A 148 -1.21 10.87 -11.41
CA ARG A 148 -1.86 10.15 -12.52
C ARG A 148 -1.55 10.83 -13.84
N GLY A 149 -0.80 10.15 -14.71
CA GLY A 149 -0.39 10.66 -16.02
C GLY A 149 -1.60 10.82 -16.93
N GLY A 150 -2.24 9.70 -17.27
CA GLY A 150 -3.41 9.70 -18.14
C GLY A 150 -3.06 9.12 -19.49
N SER A 151 -3.48 9.76 -20.58
CA SER A 151 -3.16 9.29 -21.93
C SER A 151 -2.01 10.08 -22.54
N GLY A 152 -0.91 9.44 -22.90
CA GLY A 152 0.27 10.08 -23.49
C GLY A 152 1.53 9.47 -22.89
N ASP A 153 2.71 9.83 -23.41
CA ASP A 153 3.95 9.34 -22.81
C ASP A 153 4.38 10.31 -21.70
N ASP A 154 4.09 9.94 -20.46
CA ASP A 154 4.22 10.79 -19.27
C ASP A 154 5.52 10.53 -18.48
N GLN A 155 5.91 11.52 -17.68
CA GLN A 155 7.02 11.43 -16.73
C GLN A 155 6.53 11.80 -15.33
N LEU A 156 6.48 10.81 -14.44
CA LEU A 156 6.00 10.95 -13.07
C LEU A 156 7.17 10.70 -12.11
N VAL A 157 7.38 11.62 -11.17
CA VAL A 157 8.43 11.52 -10.14
C VAL A 157 7.81 11.79 -8.79
N GLY A 158 7.80 10.81 -7.89
CA GLY A 158 7.25 10.93 -6.53
C GLY A 158 8.11 11.85 -5.66
N GLN A 159 9.41 11.54 -5.58
CA GLN A 159 10.42 12.16 -4.71
C GLN A 159 10.39 11.60 -3.28
N ASP A 160 10.14 12.41 -2.24
CA ASP A 160 10.33 11.98 -0.86
C ASP A 160 8.98 11.61 -0.23
N GLY A 161 8.70 10.33 0.00
CA GLY A 161 7.49 9.90 0.70
C GLY A 161 7.00 8.54 0.23
N ASN A 162 5.84 8.12 0.69
CA ASN A 162 5.22 6.89 0.18
C ASN A 162 4.19 7.27 -0.89
N ASP A 163 4.62 7.24 -2.14
CA ASP A 163 3.90 7.79 -3.28
C ASP A 163 3.09 6.74 -4.06
N GLN A 164 2.08 7.22 -4.79
CA GLN A 164 1.31 6.44 -5.74
C GLN A 164 1.39 7.07 -7.13
N LEU A 165 2.08 6.40 -8.05
CA LEU A 165 2.27 6.83 -9.43
C LEU A 165 1.53 5.86 -10.36
N ASP A 166 0.70 6.41 -11.25
CA ASP A 166 -0.11 5.66 -12.22
C ASP A 166 0.05 6.32 -13.60
N GLY A 167 0.82 5.69 -14.50
CA GLY A 167 1.08 6.17 -15.87
C GLY A 167 -0.19 6.18 -16.72
N GLN A 168 -0.96 5.10 -16.60
CA GLN A 168 -2.22 4.82 -17.30
C GLN A 168 -2.06 4.39 -18.75
N ALA A 169 -1.97 5.26 -19.74
CA ALA A 169 -1.95 4.83 -21.13
C ALA A 169 -0.89 5.58 -21.93
N GLY A 170 0.10 4.88 -22.44
CA GLY A 170 1.25 5.44 -23.13
C GLY A 170 2.52 4.74 -22.70
N ASN A 171 3.68 5.19 -23.17
CA ASN A 171 4.96 4.64 -22.73
C ASN A 171 5.55 5.57 -21.68
N ASP A 172 5.24 5.27 -20.44
CA ASP A 172 5.45 6.15 -19.31
C ASP A 172 6.79 5.91 -18.64
N LYS A 173 7.23 6.90 -17.86
CA LYS A 173 8.39 6.79 -16.99
C LYS A 173 8.04 7.23 -15.59
N LEU A 174 8.19 6.32 -14.65
CA LEU A 174 7.84 6.49 -13.25
C LEU A 174 9.09 6.32 -12.39
N TRP A 175 9.32 7.26 -11.49
CA TRP A 175 10.34 7.20 -10.44
C TRP A 175 9.68 7.42 -9.08
N GLY A 176 9.78 6.43 -8.18
CA GLY A 176 9.26 6.52 -6.82
C GLY A 176 10.04 7.56 -6.03
N GLY A 177 11.30 7.28 -5.75
CA GLY A 177 12.20 8.18 -5.05
C GLY A 177 12.62 7.59 -3.72
N THR A 178 12.30 8.22 -2.60
CA THR A 178 12.57 7.65 -1.27
C THR A 178 11.27 7.36 -0.57
N GLY A 179 11.13 6.17 0.01
CA GLY A 179 9.93 5.74 0.74
C GLY A 179 9.40 4.44 0.16
N SER A 180 8.23 4.01 0.61
CA SER A 180 7.60 2.79 0.08
C SER A 180 6.55 3.18 -0.95
N ASP A 181 6.92 3.08 -2.22
CA ASP A 181 6.15 3.58 -3.35
C ASP A 181 5.34 2.51 -4.06
N VAL A 182 4.32 2.98 -4.77
CA VAL A 182 3.47 2.19 -5.66
C VAL A 182 3.55 2.78 -7.06
N LEU A 183 4.11 2.01 -8.00
CA LEU A 183 4.24 2.42 -9.41
C LEU A 183 3.43 1.47 -10.30
N LEU A 184 2.49 2.03 -11.04
CA LEU A 184 1.65 1.34 -12.02
C LEU A 184 1.99 1.88 -13.41
N GLY A 185 2.52 1.04 -14.29
CA GLY A 185 2.85 1.42 -15.67
C GLY A 185 1.57 1.74 -16.44
N GLY A 186 0.77 0.71 -16.70
CA GLY A 186 -0.52 0.85 -17.36
C GLY A 186 -0.53 0.12 -18.69
N ASP A 187 -1.12 0.74 -19.71
CA ASP A 187 -1.08 0.27 -21.09
C ASP A 187 0.12 0.90 -21.82
N GLY A 188 1.10 0.11 -22.25
CA GLY A 188 2.24 0.58 -23.05
C GLY A 188 3.55 -0.03 -22.59
N ASP A 189 4.67 0.34 -23.22
CA ASP A 189 5.99 -0.16 -22.84
C ASP A 189 6.64 0.79 -21.82
N ASP A 190 6.48 0.50 -20.53
CA ASP A 190 6.80 1.44 -19.45
C ASP A 190 8.20 1.27 -18.84
N GLN A 191 8.65 2.31 -18.14
CA GLN A 191 9.87 2.29 -17.32
C GLN A 191 9.55 2.72 -15.88
N LEU A 192 9.72 1.82 -14.93
CA LEU A 192 9.44 2.04 -13.52
C LEU A 192 10.73 1.86 -12.70
N MET A 193 11.02 2.81 -11.81
CA MET A 193 12.16 2.81 -10.90
C MET A 193 11.64 3.08 -9.48
N GLY A 194 11.78 2.13 -8.55
CA GLY A 194 11.41 2.33 -7.14
C GLY A 194 12.34 3.31 -6.43
N ASP A 195 13.65 3.12 -6.64
CA ASP A 195 14.75 3.84 -5.98
C ASP A 195 14.98 3.38 -4.52
N ASP A 196 14.74 4.20 -3.49
CA ASP A 196 15.06 3.86 -2.09
C ASP A 196 13.79 3.54 -1.28
N GLY A 197 13.56 2.29 -0.92
CA GLY A 197 12.60 1.84 0.08
C GLY A 197 11.94 0.53 -0.34
N ASP A 198 10.91 0.08 0.40
CA ASP A 198 10.22 -1.18 0.06
C ASP A 198 9.12 -0.88 -0.97
N ASP A 199 9.42 -1.02 -2.26
CA ASP A 199 8.56 -0.56 -3.35
C ASP A 199 7.71 -1.66 -3.97
N ARG A 200 6.64 -1.24 -4.66
CA ARG A 200 5.81 -2.14 -5.45
C ARG A 200 5.59 -1.60 -6.85
N LEU A 201 6.16 -2.32 -7.82
CA LEU A 201 6.12 -1.99 -9.24
C LEU A 201 5.24 -2.99 -9.97
N ASN A 202 4.30 -2.51 -10.77
CA ASN A 202 3.42 -3.31 -11.61
C ASN A 202 3.42 -2.75 -13.03
N GLY A 203 4.06 -3.46 -13.96
CA GLY A 203 4.12 -3.04 -15.36
C GLY A 203 2.76 -3.03 -16.05
N GLN A 204 1.89 -3.96 -15.65
CA GLN A 204 0.57 -4.18 -16.26
C GLN A 204 0.64 -4.65 -17.71
N ALA A 205 0.31 -3.84 -18.71
CA ALA A 205 0.13 -4.30 -20.08
C ALA A 205 1.18 -3.72 -21.02
N GLY A 206 2.12 -4.53 -21.48
CA GLY A 206 3.12 -4.12 -22.46
C GLY A 206 4.44 -4.82 -22.20
N ILE A 207 5.54 -4.30 -22.75
CA ILE A 207 6.88 -4.80 -22.44
C ILE A 207 7.61 -3.79 -21.55
N ASP A 208 7.58 -4.07 -20.25
CA ASP A 208 8.03 -3.11 -19.25
C ASP A 208 9.46 -3.33 -18.80
N LYS A 209 10.03 -2.27 -18.23
CA LYS A 209 11.30 -2.32 -17.49
C LYS A 209 11.08 -1.82 -16.09
N MET A 210 11.38 -2.68 -15.12
CA MET A 210 11.22 -2.41 -13.71
C MET A 210 12.55 -2.58 -12.97
N TRP A 211 12.89 -1.56 -12.19
CA TRP A 211 14.00 -1.55 -11.24
C TRP A 211 13.46 -1.29 -9.85
N GLY A 212 13.68 -2.21 -8.91
CA GLY A 212 13.31 -2.04 -7.50
C GLY A 212 14.18 -0.97 -6.85
N GLY A 213 15.44 -1.31 -6.60
CA GLY A 213 16.43 -0.37 -6.10
C GLY A 213 16.99 -0.84 -4.76
N ASN A 214 16.93 -0.01 -3.72
CA ASN A 214 17.32 -0.38 -2.37
C ASN A 214 16.07 -0.66 -1.53
N GLY A 215 15.92 -1.86 -1.00
CA GLY A 215 14.79 -2.23 -0.14
C GLY A 215 14.22 -3.58 -0.53
N ASP A 216 13.22 -4.05 0.21
CA ASP A 216 12.58 -5.33 -0.10
C ASP A 216 11.42 -5.13 -1.07
N ASP A 217 11.70 -5.22 -2.38
CA ASP A 217 10.78 -4.79 -3.42
C ASP A 217 9.83 -5.89 -3.92
N VAL A 218 8.73 -5.48 -4.56
CA VAL A 218 7.79 -6.38 -5.23
C VAL A 218 7.57 -5.93 -6.68
N LEU A 219 8.09 -6.71 -7.63
CA LEU A 219 7.97 -6.46 -9.07
C LEU A 219 6.96 -7.43 -9.68
N ILE A 220 5.97 -6.91 -10.41
CA ILE A 220 4.85 -7.66 -10.98
C ILE A 220 4.85 -7.51 -12.50
N ALA A 221 5.09 -8.62 -13.19
CA ALA A 221 4.99 -8.81 -14.64
C ALA A 221 4.13 -10.04 -14.93
N ILE A 222 2.88 -10.02 -14.43
CA ILE A 222 1.92 -11.08 -14.75
C ILE A 222 0.98 -10.54 -15.81
N ASP A 223 1.36 -10.74 -17.06
CA ASP A 223 0.56 -10.42 -18.22
C ASP A 223 0.73 -11.49 -19.31
N SER A 224 0.11 -11.27 -20.47
CA SER A 224 0.15 -12.22 -21.60
C SER A 224 1.23 -11.92 -22.63
N VAL A 225 1.99 -10.85 -22.42
CA VAL A 225 3.12 -10.37 -23.19
C VAL A 225 4.39 -11.06 -22.63
N LEU A 226 5.47 -11.01 -23.41
CA LEU A 226 6.76 -11.53 -23.02
C LEU A 226 7.81 -10.50 -23.41
N GLY A 227 8.82 -10.31 -22.56
CA GLY A 227 10.00 -9.52 -22.89
C GLY A 227 10.43 -8.52 -21.81
N GLU A 228 9.82 -8.61 -20.65
CA GLU A 228 9.94 -7.70 -19.53
C GLU A 228 11.36 -7.77 -18.96
N TYR A 229 11.85 -6.63 -18.48
CA TYR A 229 13.12 -6.51 -17.79
C TYR A 229 12.83 -6.25 -16.32
N LEU A 230 13.25 -7.17 -15.43
CA LEU A 230 13.05 -7.02 -14.00
C LEU A 230 14.38 -7.08 -13.25
N GLN A 231 14.61 -6.13 -12.35
CA GLN A 231 15.79 -6.08 -11.50
C GLN A 231 15.43 -5.47 -10.15
N GLY A 232 15.41 -6.24 -9.09
CA GLY A 232 15.11 -5.76 -7.73
C GLY A 232 16.30 -5.08 -7.05
N ASP A 233 17.53 -5.42 -7.45
CA ASP A 233 18.78 -4.88 -6.90
C ASP A 233 19.06 -5.27 -5.43
N ALA A 234 18.96 -4.34 -4.47
CA ALA A 234 19.49 -4.50 -3.13
C ALA A 234 18.38 -4.69 -2.10
N GLY A 235 18.11 -5.95 -1.74
CA GLY A 235 17.21 -6.29 -0.66
C GLY A 235 16.73 -7.71 -0.86
N ALA A 236 15.58 -8.06 -0.29
CA ALA A 236 14.96 -9.37 -0.43
C ALA A 236 13.72 -9.29 -1.32
N ASP A 237 13.93 -9.24 -2.63
CA ASP A 237 12.90 -8.86 -3.59
C ASP A 237 11.95 -10.01 -3.95
N ALA A 238 10.75 -9.67 -4.41
CA ALA A 238 9.74 -10.60 -4.91
C ALA A 238 9.41 -10.32 -6.38
N TYR A 239 9.63 -11.30 -7.25
CA TYR A 239 9.30 -11.20 -8.67
C TYR A 239 8.08 -12.06 -8.99
N TRP A 240 6.94 -11.44 -9.29
CA TRP A 240 5.72 -12.12 -9.71
C TRP A 240 5.63 -12.11 -11.23
N VAL A 241 5.88 -13.27 -11.84
CA VAL A 241 6.04 -13.41 -13.30
C VAL A 241 5.17 -14.55 -13.83
N ASP A 242 4.66 -14.47 -15.07
CA ASP A 242 4.01 -15.62 -15.71
C ASP A 242 5.04 -16.74 -15.98
N ARG A 243 4.58 -17.99 -15.93
CA ARG A 243 5.28 -19.16 -16.46
C ARG A 243 4.53 -19.71 -17.68
N ASN A 244 4.77 -19.14 -18.86
CA ASN A 244 4.34 -19.70 -20.14
C ASN A 244 5.47 -20.48 -20.86
N GLY A 245 5.60 -21.77 -20.55
CA GLY A 245 6.51 -22.67 -21.28
C GLY A 245 7.99 -22.48 -20.92
N SER A 246 8.85 -22.19 -21.90
CA SER A 246 10.31 -22.03 -21.73
C SER A 246 10.82 -20.60 -21.92
N SER A 247 9.96 -19.67 -22.31
CA SER A 247 10.26 -18.24 -22.38
C SER A 247 9.81 -17.61 -21.06
N THR A 248 10.70 -16.82 -20.48
CA THR A 248 10.42 -16.04 -19.28
C THR A 248 10.85 -14.61 -19.56
N ASP A 249 10.13 -13.70 -18.96
CA ASP A 249 10.57 -12.37 -18.55
C ASP A 249 12.03 -12.47 -18.06
N THR A 250 12.83 -11.47 -18.37
CA THR A 250 14.24 -11.52 -18.02
C THR A 250 14.46 -10.87 -16.67
N ILE A 251 14.73 -11.71 -15.68
CA ILE A 251 15.09 -11.27 -14.34
C ILE A 251 16.62 -11.20 -14.22
N TYR A 252 17.13 -10.03 -13.85
CA TYR A 252 18.56 -9.76 -13.69
C TYR A 252 18.92 -9.63 -12.21
N GLY A 253 20.18 -9.90 -11.87
CA GLY A 253 20.72 -9.57 -10.54
C GLY A 253 20.27 -10.44 -9.38
N ILE A 254 19.44 -11.47 -9.59
CA ILE A 254 18.83 -12.29 -8.52
C ILE A 254 19.83 -12.69 -7.42
N ALA A 255 19.61 -12.17 -6.22
CA ALA A 255 20.32 -12.53 -5.01
C ALA A 255 19.68 -13.75 -4.32
N THR A 256 20.39 -14.36 -3.36
CA THR A 256 19.87 -15.55 -2.63
C THR A 256 18.72 -15.24 -1.69
N VAL A 257 18.52 -13.97 -1.36
CA VAL A 257 17.44 -13.48 -0.50
C VAL A 257 16.15 -13.21 -1.28
N ASP A 258 16.27 -13.07 -2.60
CA ASP A 258 15.17 -12.82 -3.51
C ASP A 258 14.32 -14.06 -3.74
N LYS A 259 13.08 -13.82 -4.18
CA LYS A 259 12.10 -14.84 -4.44
C LYS A 259 11.38 -14.63 -5.76
N VAL A 260 11.56 -15.59 -6.67
CA VAL A 260 10.80 -15.65 -7.91
C VAL A 260 9.51 -16.45 -7.72
N GLN A 261 8.40 -15.74 -7.85
CA GLN A 261 7.02 -16.19 -7.79
C GLN A 261 6.48 -16.47 -9.20
N ALA A 262 7.05 -17.47 -9.88
CA ALA A 262 6.61 -17.82 -11.22
C ALA A 262 5.24 -18.55 -11.21
N VAL A 263 4.24 -17.86 -11.74
CA VAL A 263 2.82 -18.25 -11.75
C VAL A 263 2.51 -18.99 -13.05
N ALA A 264 2.38 -20.31 -13.00
CA ALA A 264 1.94 -21.12 -14.15
C ALA A 264 0.41 -21.15 -14.35
N GLY A 265 -0.32 -20.40 -13.53
CA GLY A 265 -1.77 -20.43 -13.40
C GLY A 265 -2.21 -20.37 -11.96
N PHE A 266 -3.37 -19.75 -11.73
CA PHE A 266 -4.02 -19.71 -10.43
C PHE A 266 -4.75 -21.03 -10.13
N ALA A 267 -5.03 -21.28 -8.85
CA ALA A 267 -5.64 -22.52 -8.37
C ALA A 267 -7.06 -22.77 -8.90
N ASN A 268 -7.75 -21.75 -9.42
CA ASN A 268 -9.01 -21.93 -10.17
C ASN A 268 -8.81 -22.42 -11.62
N GLY A 269 -7.58 -22.43 -12.13
CA GLY A 269 -7.22 -22.94 -13.44
C GLY A 269 -7.76 -22.15 -14.64
N ALA A 270 -8.37 -20.98 -14.42
CA ALA A 270 -9.17 -20.29 -15.43
C ALA A 270 -8.51 -19.03 -16.02
N ASP A 271 -7.77 -18.26 -15.22
CA ASP A 271 -7.19 -16.98 -15.67
C ASP A 271 -5.66 -17.00 -15.50
N ARG A 272 -4.95 -16.48 -16.49
CA ARG A 272 -3.51 -16.16 -16.44
C ARG A 272 -3.24 -14.71 -16.82
N THR A 273 -4.29 -13.98 -17.19
CA THR A 273 -4.21 -12.80 -18.04
C THR A 273 -5.01 -11.68 -17.43
N LEU A 274 -4.79 -11.35 -16.15
CA LEU A 274 -5.42 -10.21 -15.43
C LEU A 274 -6.96 -10.05 -15.56
N ASN A 275 -7.67 -10.96 -16.23
CA ASN A 275 -9.02 -10.77 -16.76
C ASN A 275 -10.03 -11.48 -15.85
N GLY A 276 -9.91 -11.20 -14.56
CA GLY A 276 -11.03 -11.30 -13.64
C GLY A 276 -11.55 -12.70 -13.29
N ASP A 277 -10.85 -13.81 -13.58
CA ASP A 277 -11.27 -15.07 -12.95
C ASP A 277 -10.73 -15.11 -11.52
N ARG A 278 -11.57 -14.62 -10.63
CA ARG A 278 -11.42 -14.72 -9.18
C ARG A 278 -11.76 -16.14 -8.76
N ILE A 279 -11.12 -16.63 -7.70
CA ILE A 279 -11.58 -17.88 -7.09
C ILE A 279 -12.93 -17.59 -6.41
N ALA A 280 -13.94 -18.42 -6.69
CA ALA A 280 -15.26 -18.26 -6.09
C ALA A 280 -15.18 -18.31 -4.57
N ASP A 281 -15.72 -17.30 -3.90
CA ASP A 281 -15.66 -17.11 -2.45
C ASP A 281 -15.92 -18.39 -1.63
N PRO A 282 -15.15 -18.64 -0.56
CA PRO A 282 -15.40 -19.75 0.34
C PRO A 282 -16.79 -19.70 0.98
N ALA A 283 -17.41 -20.86 1.18
CA ALA A 283 -18.65 -20.92 1.93
C ALA A 283 -18.46 -20.44 3.38
N VAL A 284 -19.34 -19.54 3.81
CA VAL A 284 -19.39 -18.96 5.15
C VAL A 284 -20.49 -19.60 6.00
N LYS A 285 -20.45 -19.39 7.32
CA LYS A 285 -21.47 -19.86 8.24
C LYS A 285 -22.83 -19.25 7.91
N SER A 286 -23.91 -20.02 8.14
CA SER A 286 -25.29 -19.55 7.95
C SER A 286 -25.55 -18.23 8.70
N GLY A 287 -26.10 -17.24 8.00
CA GLY A 287 -26.35 -15.89 8.51
C GLY A 287 -25.25 -14.88 8.20
N HIS A 288 -24.03 -15.32 7.88
CA HIS A 288 -22.97 -14.44 7.41
C HIS A 288 -23.11 -14.16 5.92
N THR A 289 -22.62 -13.00 5.49
CA THR A 289 -22.62 -12.56 4.09
C THR A 289 -21.25 -12.05 3.71
N TYR A 290 -21.00 -11.78 2.43
CA TYR A 290 -19.81 -11.06 1.98
C TYR A 290 -20.08 -9.55 1.87
N ARG A 291 -19.04 -8.75 2.08
CA ARG A 291 -19.04 -7.31 1.87
C ARG A 291 -17.69 -6.90 1.27
N ARG A 292 -17.73 -5.95 0.34
CA ARG A 292 -16.55 -5.34 -0.25
C ARG A 292 -15.85 -4.35 0.67
N PHE A 293 -14.52 -4.41 0.72
CA PHE A 293 -13.64 -3.52 1.48
C PHE A 293 -12.72 -2.68 0.58
N SER A 294 -13.25 -2.17 -0.53
CA SER A 294 -12.46 -1.40 -1.50
C SER A 294 -11.81 -0.17 -0.90
N GLY A 295 -10.58 0.09 -1.33
CA GLY A 295 -9.76 1.20 -0.86
C GLY A 295 -9.01 0.92 0.44
N ASN A 296 -9.27 -0.21 1.12
CA ASN A 296 -8.41 -0.64 2.20
C ASN A 296 -7.07 -1.14 1.62
N PRO A 297 -5.94 -0.88 2.29
CA PRO A 297 -4.64 -1.30 1.78
C PRO A 297 -4.40 -2.80 2.07
N LEU A 298 -3.53 -3.43 1.28
CA LEU A 298 -3.08 -4.80 1.57
C LEU A 298 -2.33 -4.84 2.91
N PHE A 299 -1.29 -4.02 3.04
CA PHE A 299 -0.49 -3.84 4.25
C PHE A 299 -0.64 -2.42 4.81
N SER A 300 -0.38 -2.24 6.11
CA SER A 300 -0.20 -0.89 6.66
C SER A 300 1.13 -0.29 6.14
N SER A 301 1.32 1.00 6.35
CA SER A 301 2.62 1.68 6.10
C SER A 301 3.81 1.00 6.82
N ALA A 302 3.57 0.29 7.93
CA ALA A 302 4.59 -0.45 8.65
C ALA A 302 4.80 -1.89 8.14
N GLY A 303 4.17 -2.27 7.03
CA GLY A 303 4.15 -3.63 6.52
C GLY A 303 3.26 -4.57 7.35
N PRO A 304 3.40 -5.89 7.16
CA PRO A 304 2.69 -6.89 7.93
C PRO A 304 3.25 -7.02 9.34
N LEU A 305 2.41 -6.78 10.35
CA LEU A 305 2.80 -6.85 11.75
C LEU A 305 2.08 -7.99 12.47
N ALA A 306 2.76 -8.58 13.45
CA ALA A 306 2.14 -9.56 14.34
C ALA A 306 0.90 -8.99 15.07
N SER A 307 0.87 -7.66 15.28
CA SER A 307 -0.25 -6.93 15.89
C SER A 307 -1.49 -6.81 15.01
N ASP A 308 -1.37 -6.97 13.69
CA ASP A 308 -2.52 -6.94 12.77
C ASP A 308 -3.43 -8.14 12.96
N VAL A 309 -2.90 -9.24 13.51
CA VAL A 309 -3.65 -10.47 13.69
C VAL A 309 -4.65 -10.31 14.84
N GLN A 310 -5.93 -10.26 14.48
CA GLN A 310 -7.06 -10.20 15.39
C GLN A 310 -8.11 -11.24 14.99
N GLN A 311 -8.22 -12.30 15.77
CA GLN A 311 -9.19 -13.36 15.56
C GLN A 311 -10.56 -13.00 16.12
N ASN A 312 -11.63 -13.29 15.37
CA ASN A 312 -13.01 -13.17 15.84
C ASN A 312 -13.74 -14.53 15.88
N GLN A 313 -14.79 -14.73 15.06
CA GLN A 313 -15.79 -15.77 15.28
C GLN A 313 -15.47 -17.14 14.65
N LEU A 314 -14.22 -17.40 14.30
CA LEU A 314 -13.76 -18.66 13.70
C LEU A 314 -12.82 -19.43 14.62
N GLY A 315 -12.89 -20.76 14.62
CA GLY A 315 -12.06 -21.66 15.44
C GLY A 315 -10.66 -21.94 14.90
N ASP A 316 -9.98 -20.95 14.33
CA ASP A 316 -8.75 -21.08 13.54
C ASP A 316 -7.49 -20.49 14.23
N CYS A 317 -7.51 -20.34 15.56
CA CYS A 317 -6.45 -19.67 16.34
C CYS A 317 -5.02 -20.17 16.04
N TYR A 318 -4.87 -21.45 15.70
CA TYR A 318 -3.61 -22.05 15.30
C TYR A 318 -3.04 -21.41 14.04
N PHE A 319 -3.92 -21.08 13.08
CA PHE A 319 -3.58 -20.51 11.80
C PHE A 319 -3.11 -19.08 11.98
N LEU A 320 -3.91 -18.27 12.68
CA LEU A 320 -3.64 -16.87 12.98
C LEU A 320 -2.42 -16.68 13.88
N SER A 321 -2.19 -17.56 14.87
CA SER A 321 -0.93 -17.58 15.61
C SER A 321 0.27 -17.86 14.70
N GLY A 322 0.11 -18.74 13.72
CA GLY A 322 1.15 -19.00 12.72
C GLY A 322 1.44 -17.77 11.86
N LEU A 323 0.42 -17.06 11.36
CA LEU A 323 0.59 -15.82 10.62
C LEU A 323 1.28 -14.74 11.46
N SER A 324 0.86 -14.62 12.72
CA SER A 324 1.47 -13.71 13.68
C SER A 324 2.94 -14.04 13.94
N ALA A 325 3.30 -15.34 13.98
CA ALA A 325 4.69 -15.79 14.11
C ALA A 325 5.53 -15.45 12.87
N ILE A 326 5.00 -15.67 11.67
CA ILE A 326 5.67 -15.32 10.41
C ILE A 326 5.88 -13.80 10.34
N ALA A 327 4.86 -13.00 10.66
CA ALA A 327 4.99 -11.53 10.67
C ALA A 327 6.03 -11.04 11.69
N ASN A 328 6.18 -11.72 12.84
CA ASN A 328 7.16 -11.35 13.86
C ASN A 328 8.61 -11.67 13.43
N ASP A 329 8.82 -12.83 12.82
CA ASP A 329 10.16 -13.37 12.58
C ASP A 329 10.68 -13.13 11.16
N THR A 330 9.79 -13.10 10.17
CA THR A 330 10.10 -12.97 8.74
C THR A 330 8.98 -12.22 7.99
N PRO A 331 8.73 -10.92 8.29
CA PRO A 331 7.67 -10.15 7.64
C PRO A 331 7.86 -10.02 6.13
N VAL A 332 9.11 -9.99 5.66
CA VAL A 332 9.48 -10.03 4.23
C VAL A 332 8.85 -11.22 3.52
N SER A 333 8.85 -12.41 4.15
CA SER A 333 8.23 -13.59 3.56
C SER A 333 6.72 -13.42 3.34
N LEU A 334 6.02 -12.56 4.08
CA LEU A 334 4.61 -12.25 3.79
C LEU A 334 4.49 -11.35 2.56
N ARG A 335 5.30 -10.29 2.44
CA ARG A 335 5.34 -9.44 1.23
C ARG A 335 5.66 -10.25 -0.02
N GLN A 336 6.61 -11.19 0.09
CA GLN A 336 6.96 -12.04 -1.03
C GLN A 336 5.87 -13.07 -1.40
N ASN A 337 4.93 -13.42 -0.52
CA ASN A 337 3.88 -14.42 -0.79
C ASN A 337 2.47 -13.82 -0.94
N VAL A 338 2.29 -12.52 -0.70
CA VAL A 338 1.00 -11.84 -0.79
C VAL A 338 1.17 -10.55 -1.56
N VAL A 339 0.44 -10.42 -2.67
CA VAL A 339 0.60 -9.30 -3.62
C VAL A 339 -0.74 -8.67 -3.93
N ASN A 340 -0.76 -7.36 -4.12
CA ASN A 340 -1.88 -6.61 -4.68
C ASN A 340 -1.63 -6.41 -6.19
N PHE A 341 -2.62 -6.74 -7.02
CA PHE A 341 -2.54 -6.58 -8.47
C PHE A 341 -3.17 -5.27 -8.98
N ASP A 342 -3.73 -4.45 -8.09
CA ASP A 342 -4.37 -3.14 -8.37
C ASP A 342 -5.61 -3.17 -9.26
N ASP A 343 -6.15 -4.35 -9.49
CA ASP A 343 -7.41 -4.58 -10.20
C ASP A 343 -8.57 -4.94 -9.24
N GLY A 344 -8.35 -4.72 -7.94
CA GLY A 344 -9.26 -5.16 -6.86
C GLY A 344 -9.08 -6.63 -6.46
N THR A 345 -8.03 -7.30 -6.93
CA THR A 345 -7.68 -8.67 -6.54
C THR A 345 -6.27 -8.79 -5.96
N PHE A 346 -6.04 -9.87 -5.23
CA PHE A 346 -4.83 -10.14 -4.48
C PHE A 346 -4.36 -11.57 -4.73
N GLY A 347 -3.06 -11.74 -4.93
CA GLY A 347 -2.42 -13.03 -5.06
C GLY A 347 -1.89 -13.52 -3.72
N VAL A 348 -2.20 -14.75 -3.34
CA VAL A 348 -1.62 -15.42 -2.17
C VAL A 348 -0.96 -16.73 -2.59
N ARG A 349 0.33 -16.91 -2.33
CA ARG A 349 1.01 -18.19 -2.52
C ARG A 349 0.94 -19.04 -1.25
N LEU A 350 0.30 -20.19 -1.36
CA LEU A 350 0.29 -21.23 -0.32
C LEU A 350 0.75 -22.55 -0.93
N GLY A 351 1.87 -23.07 -0.44
CA GLY A 351 2.53 -24.22 -1.03
C GLY A 351 3.03 -23.91 -2.43
N ASN A 352 2.71 -24.79 -3.37
CA ASN A 352 3.00 -24.59 -4.80
C ASN A 352 1.83 -23.97 -5.57
N SER A 353 0.77 -23.57 -4.87
CA SER A 353 -0.45 -23.04 -5.47
C SER A 353 -0.56 -21.53 -5.28
N PHE A 354 -1.11 -20.86 -6.28
CA PHE A 354 -1.41 -19.43 -6.27
C PHE A 354 -2.91 -19.21 -6.18
N TYR A 355 -3.35 -18.39 -5.24
CA TYR A 355 -4.76 -18.10 -5.00
C TYR A 355 -5.04 -16.63 -5.30
N ARG A 356 -5.87 -16.35 -6.32
CA ARG A 356 -6.35 -15.00 -6.63
C ARG A 356 -7.69 -14.77 -5.95
N VAL A 357 -7.68 -13.96 -4.90
CA VAL A 357 -8.86 -13.61 -4.11
C VAL A 357 -9.19 -12.13 -4.28
N ASP A 358 -10.42 -11.71 -4.00
CA ASP A 358 -10.80 -10.30 -3.99
C ASP A 358 -11.00 -9.75 -2.56
N ASP A 359 -11.30 -8.45 -2.48
CA ASP A 359 -11.60 -7.68 -1.27
C ASP A 359 -13.01 -7.92 -0.69
N ASP A 360 -13.77 -8.88 -1.22
CA ASP A 360 -15.04 -9.27 -0.62
C ASP A 360 -14.75 -10.20 0.58
N LEU A 361 -14.96 -9.71 1.81
CA LEU A 361 -14.66 -10.45 3.05
C LEU A 361 -15.94 -10.84 3.80
N PRO A 362 -15.95 -11.97 4.54
CA PRO A 362 -17.10 -12.38 5.34
C PRO A 362 -17.42 -11.38 6.45
N VAL A 363 -18.71 -11.04 6.58
CA VAL A 363 -19.25 -10.18 7.62
C VAL A 363 -20.43 -10.84 8.32
N ALA A 364 -20.68 -10.45 9.58
CA ALA A 364 -21.70 -11.10 10.41
C ALA A 364 -23.12 -10.93 9.87
N ASN A 365 -23.36 -9.80 9.19
CA ASN A 365 -24.59 -9.45 8.50
C ASN A 365 -24.33 -8.28 7.55
N SER A 366 -25.33 -7.92 6.72
CA SER A 366 -25.22 -6.86 5.71
C SER A 366 -24.90 -5.46 6.25
N THR A 367 -25.11 -5.20 7.54
CA THR A 367 -24.81 -3.89 8.16
C THR A 367 -23.44 -3.82 8.82
N SER A 368 -22.73 -4.94 8.93
CA SER A 368 -21.43 -5.00 9.59
C SER A 368 -20.35 -4.33 8.72
N THR A 369 -19.51 -3.52 9.36
CA THR A 369 -18.43 -2.74 8.72
C THR A 369 -17.05 -3.35 8.95
N SER A 370 -16.98 -4.52 9.58
CA SER A 370 -15.74 -5.22 9.88
C SER A 370 -15.90 -6.71 9.58
N PRO A 371 -14.83 -7.39 9.13
CA PRO A 371 -14.86 -8.83 8.89
C PRO A 371 -15.22 -9.62 10.16
N VAL A 372 -15.92 -10.75 9.99
CA VAL A 372 -16.44 -11.57 11.10
C VAL A 372 -15.48 -12.67 11.58
N TYR A 373 -14.44 -12.99 10.78
CA TYR A 373 -13.41 -13.98 11.10
C TYR A 373 -12.10 -13.29 11.45
N ALA A 374 -11.07 -13.29 10.60
CA ALA A 374 -9.90 -12.43 10.81
C ALA A 374 -10.28 -10.95 10.61
N GLY A 375 -9.97 -10.11 11.61
CA GLY A 375 -10.21 -8.67 11.57
C GLY A 375 -9.25 -7.91 10.64
N LEU A 376 -9.51 -6.61 10.50
CA LEU A 376 -8.60 -5.70 9.82
C LEU A 376 -7.44 -5.32 10.74
N GLY A 377 -6.24 -5.19 10.17
CA GLY A 377 -5.04 -4.75 10.87
C GLY A 377 -4.98 -3.24 11.06
N ARG A 378 -3.80 -2.74 11.39
CA ARG A 378 -3.53 -1.29 11.45
C ARG A 378 -3.84 -0.64 10.10
N GLU A 379 -4.34 0.60 10.12
CA GLU A 379 -4.68 1.37 8.91
C GLU A 379 -5.70 0.63 8.01
N ASN A 380 -6.56 -0.21 8.60
CA ASN A 380 -7.52 -1.06 7.91
C ASN A 380 -6.89 -2.10 6.96
N SER A 381 -5.62 -2.47 7.18
CA SER A 381 -4.91 -3.46 6.39
C SER A 381 -5.65 -4.80 6.31
N MET A 382 -5.69 -5.39 5.11
CA MET A 382 -6.48 -6.59 4.82
C MET A 382 -5.69 -7.91 4.78
N TRP A 383 -4.36 -7.88 4.86
CA TRP A 383 -3.53 -9.06 4.57
C TRP A 383 -3.93 -10.31 5.38
N VAL A 384 -4.28 -10.16 6.66
CA VAL A 384 -4.66 -11.31 7.51
C VAL A 384 -5.94 -11.96 6.99
N ALA A 385 -6.96 -11.17 6.67
CA ALA A 385 -8.25 -11.66 6.18
C ALA A 385 -8.16 -12.23 4.76
N LEU A 386 -7.36 -11.63 3.88
CA LEU A 386 -7.13 -12.15 2.52
C LEU A 386 -6.36 -13.48 2.55
N VAL A 387 -5.37 -13.60 3.44
CA VAL A 387 -4.61 -14.84 3.62
C VAL A 387 -5.47 -15.93 4.28
N GLU A 388 -6.36 -15.58 5.22
CA GLU A 388 -7.37 -16.50 5.78
C GLU A 388 -8.34 -16.99 4.70
N LYS A 389 -8.81 -16.09 3.84
CA LYS A 389 -9.66 -16.42 2.68
C LYS A 389 -8.96 -17.39 1.72
N ALA A 390 -7.72 -17.08 1.32
CA ALA A 390 -6.89 -17.97 0.50
C ALA A 390 -6.67 -19.34 1.17
N PHE A 391 -6.46 -19.35 2.48
CA PHE A 391 -6.24 -20.58 3.23
C PHE A 391 -7.50 -21.46 3.31
N ALA A 392 -8.70 -20.87 3.31
CA ALA A 392 -9.97 -21.59 3.23
C ALA A 392 -10.19 -22.32 1.88
N HIS A 393 -9.52 -21.88 0.81
CA HIS A 393 -9.41 -22.65 -0.44
C HIS A 393 -8.35 -23.75 -0.34
N TYR A 394 -7.19 -23.43 0.24
CA TYR A 394 -6.04 -24.32 0.35
C TYR A 394 -6.32 -25.55 1.20
N ARG A 395 -6.89 -25.35 2.40
CA ARG A 395 -7.06 -26.43 3.36
C ARG A 395 -8.21 -27.34 2.93
N THR A 396 -7.92 -28.63 2.75
CA THR A 396 -8.88 -29.69 2.37
C THR A 396 -9.54 -29.57 0.99
N GLY A 397 -9.31 -28.49 0.23
CA GLY A 397 -9.96 -28.24 -1.06
C GLY A 397 -11.48 -28.02 -0.98
N ALA A 398 -12.04 -27.90 0.23
CA ALA A 398 -13.48 -27.83 0.47
C ALA A 398 -14.09 -26.45 0.21
N ASN A 399 -13.27 -25.44 -0.09
CA ASN A 399 -13.68 -24.06 -0.35
C ASN A 399 -14.65 -23.50 0.72
N SER A 400 -14.24 -23.55 1.99
CA SER A 400 -15.08 -23.09 3.11
C SER A 400 -14.26 -22.70 4.33
N TYR A 401 -14.69 -21.63 5.01
CA TYR A 401 -14.11 -21.23 6.31
C TYR A 401 -14.32 -22.29 7.40
N ALA A 402 -15.39 -23.08 7.33
CA ALA A 402 -15.58 -24.19 8.27
C ALA A 402 -14.47 -25.25 8.16
N SER A 403 -13.80 -25.34 7.00
CA SER A 403 -12.72 -26.31 6.78
C SER A 403 -11.41 -25.94 7.49
N ILE A 404 -11.25 -24.66 7.86
CA ILE A 404 -10.06 -24.15 8.56
C ILE A 404 -10.25 -24.06 10.07
N GLU A 405 -11.40 -24.47 10.61
CA GLU A 405 -11.55 -24.64 12.05
C GLU A 405 -10.73 -25.83 12.55
N TYR A 406 -10.14 -25.70 13.73
CA TYR A 406 -9.34 -26.71 14.44
C TYR A 406 -8.12 -27.22 13.65
N GLY A 407 -6.93 -26.96 14.17
CA GLY A 407 -5.70 -27.38 13.51
C GLY A 407 -4.48 -27.19 14.39
N TRP A 408 -3.31 -27.32 13.76
CA TRP A 408 -2.03 -27.22 14.43
C TRP A 408 -1.17 -26.10 13.86
N GLY A 409 -0.51 -25.33 14.73
CA GLY A 409 0.24 -24.13 14.32
C GLY A 409 1.38 -24.39 13.32
N ASP A 410 1.87 -25.61 13.21
CA ASP A 410 2.87 -26.00 12.20
C ASP A 410 2.27 -26.15 10.78
N GLU A 411 0.94 -26.20 10.63
CA GLU A 411 0.27 -26.18 9.33
C GLU A 411 0.47 -24.86 8.60
N THR A 412 0.39 -23.71 9.28
CA THR A 412 0.64 -22.40 8.66
C THR A 412 2.05 -22.31 8.12
N ASN A 413 3.04 -22.72 8.93
CA ASN A 413 4.43 -22.74 8.52
C ASN A 413 4.66 -23.61 7.28
N ARG A 414 3.99 -24.77 7.20
CA ARG A 414 4.03 -25.61 5.98
C ARG A 414 3.36 -24.95 4.78
N ALA A 415 2.22 -24.29 4.98
CA ALA A 415 1.53 -23.59 3.92
C ALA A 415 2.39 -22.47 3.31
N PHE A 416 3.25 -21.85 4.11
CA PHE A 416 4.23 -20.86 3.63
C PHE A 416 5.58 -21.49 3.18
N ASN A 417 5.62 -22.79 2.87
CA ASN A 417 6.81 -23.51 2.38
C ASN A 417 8.02 -23.47 3.33
N SER A 418 7.80 -23.47 4.64
CA SER A 418 8.90 -23.53 5.61
C SER A 418 9.88 -24.67 5.28
N ALA A 419 11.18 -24.38 5.33
CA ALA A 419 12.24 -25.37 5.06
C ALA A 419 12.39 -26.42 6.17
N ALA A 420 11.98 -26.10 7.40
CA ALA A 420 12.12 -26.98 8.55
C ALA A 420 10.89 -26.93 9.49
N PRO A 421 9.68 -27.25 8.99
CA PRO A 421 8.49 -27.22 9.83
C PRO A 421 8.54 -28.37 10.83
N GLY A 422 8.18 -28.12 12.08
CA GLY A 422 8.16 -29.17 13.07
C GLY A 422 7.25 -28.88 14.24
N ARG A 423 7.02 -29.94 15.00
CA ARG A 423 6.16 -29.92 16.19
C ARG A 423 6.70 -30.85 17.25
N LYS A 424 6.63 -30.41 18.52
CA LYS A 424 7.04 -31.20 19.68
C LYS A 424 6.08 -31.01 20.84
N SER A 425 5.74 -32.10 21.53
CA SER A 425 4.87 -32.04 22.70
C SER A 425 5.55 -31.30 23.86
N ILE A 426 4.81 -30.40 24.52
CA ILE A 426 5.28 -29.64 25.69
C ILE A 426 5.74 -30.58 26.81
N LEU A 427 4.99 -31.65 27.07
CA LEU A 427 5.30 -32.58 28.16
C LEU A 427 6.55 -33.44 27.90
N SER A 428 7.09 -33.42 26.68
CA SER A 428 8.32 -34.17 26.34
C SER A 428 9.62 -33.48 26.78
N TYR A 429 9.58 -32.20 27.19
CA TYR A 429 10.80 -31.46 27.58
C TYR A 429 11.33 -31.83 28.98
N GLY A 430 10.54 -32.53 29.80
CA GLY A 430 10.95 -33.06 31.10
C GLY A 430 11.16 -32.02 32.21
N ASN A 431 11.64 -30.81 31.90
CA ASN A 431 11.77 -29.69 32.83
C ASN A 431 11.71 -28.31 32.14
N ALA A 432 11.50 -27.27 32.94
CA ALA A 432 11.35 -25.89 32.48
C ALA A 432 12.60 -25.34 31.78
N THR A 433 13.80 -25.74 32.22
CA THR A 433 15.06 -25.29 31.61
C THR A 433 15.21 -25.80 30.18
N ALA A 434 14.90 -27.08 29.94
CA ALA A 434 14.97 -27.68 28.62
C ALA A 434 13.96 -27.04 27.65
N LEU A 435 12.73 -26.80 28.10
CA LEU A 435 11.73 -26.08 27.33
C LEU A 435 12.17 -24.64 27.01
N GLY A 436 12.62 -23.90 28.04
CA GLY A 436 13.09 -22.52 27.88
C GLY A 436 14.25 -22.43 26.89
N ASN A 437 15.24 -23.32 26.99
CA ASN A 437 16.38 -23.34 26.08
C ASN A 437 15.97 -23.63 24.63
N ASP A 438 15.01 -24.52 24.39
CA ASP A 438 14.51 -24.79 23.04
C ASP A 438 13.78 -23.57 22.48
N LEU A 439 12.87 -22.96 23.24
CA LEU A 439 12.18 -21.72 22.82
C LEU A 439 13.18 -20.61 22.50
N TYR A 440 14.20 -20.42 23.35
CA TYR A 440 15.26 -19.45 23.11
C TYR A 440 16.02 -19.73 21.81
N ASN A 441 16.45 -20.98 21.61
CA ASN A 441 17.20 -21.38 20.43
C ASN A 441 16.39 -21.12 19.15
N ARG A 442 15.09 -21.38 19.15
CA ARG A 442 14.24 -21.13 17.97
C ARG A 442 14.05 -19.65 17.69
N TRP A 443 13.80 -18.88 18.75
CA TRP A 443 13.61 -17.43 18.67
C TRP A 443 14.86 -16.72 18.12
N VAL A 444 16.07 -17.04 18.62
CA VAL A 444 17.30 -16.43 18.08
C VAL A 444 17.64 -16.88 16.65
N ASN A 445 17.10 -18.03 16.22
CA ASN A 445 17.23 -18.51 14.84
C ASN A 445 16.09 -18.01 13.93
N ARG A 446 15.30 -17.03 14.37
CA ARG A 446 14.20 -16.40 13.61
C ARG A 446 13.23 -17.44 13.03
N GLN A 447 12.89 -18.45 13.84
CA GLN A 447 11.86 -19.41 13.49
C GLN A 447 10.49 -18.92 13.94
N ALA A 448 9.49 -18.99 13.06
CA ALA A 448 8.09 -18.71 13.38
C ALA A 448 7.56 -19.75 14.38
N VAL A 449 7.57 -19.43 15.68
CA VAL A 449 7.19 -20.34 16.77
C VAL A 449 5.78 -20.09 17.29
N THR A 450 5.02 -21.17 17.43
CA THR A 450 3.70 -21.19 18.07
C THR A 450 3.69 -22.11 19.29
N VAL A 451 2.88 -21.76 20.29
CA VAL A 451 2.66 -22.54 21.52
C VAL A 451 1.16 -22.82 21.65
N GLY A 452 0.76 -24.06 21.44
CA GLY A 452 -0.63 -24.50 21.52
C GLY A 452 -0.90 -25.31 22.78
N PHE A 453 -2.01 -25.03 23.45
CA PHE A 453 -2.44 -25.72 24.66
C PHE A 453 -3.66 -26.58 24.38
N SER A 454 -3.62 -27.86 24.78
CA SER A 454 -4.73 -28.80 24.58
C SER A 454 -5.78 -28.68 25.69
N GLY A 455 -7.04 -28.95 25.34
CA GLY A 455 -8.19 -28.89 26.26
C GLY A 455 -9.40 -28.21 25.62
N SER A 456 -10.56 -28.24 26.29
CA SER A 456 -11.75 -27.47 25.88
C SER A 456 -11.75 -26.10 26.58
N SER A 457 -11.64 -24.98 25.86
CA SER A 457 -11.70 -23.62 26.42
C SER A 457 -13.13 -23.18 26.71
N LYS A 458 -13.31 -22.38 27.78
CA LYS A 458 -13.72 -20.96 27.66
C LYS A 458 -13.30 -20.20 28.93
N GLY A 459 -12.32 -19.31 28.79
CA GLY A 459 -11.76 -18.48 29.86
C GLY A 459 -10.49 -19.09 30.44
N ALA A 460 -9.46 -18.27 30.63
CA ALA A 460 -8.40 -18.67 31.54
C ALA A 460 -9.03 -18.85 32.93
N ALA A 461 -8.66 -19.90 33.67
CA ALA A 461 -9.09 -19.98 35.06
C ALA A 461 -8.72 -18.67 35.76
N ALA A 462 -9.53 -18.14 36.69
CA ALA A 462 -9.26 -16.83 37.29
C ALA A 462 -7.81 -16.77 37.84
N GLY A 463 -6.98 -15.88 37.27
CA GLY A 463 -5.56 -15.72 37.59
C GLY A 463 -4.58 -16.62 36.83
N ASP A 464 -5.06 -17.45 35.90
CA ASP A 464 -4.22 -18.18 34.95
C ASP A 464 -3.97 -17.29 33.71
N PRO A 465 -2.71 -17.05 33.31
CA PRO A 465 -2.42 -16.24 32.14
C PRO A 465 -2.75 -16.94 30.80
N LEU A 466 -3.00 -18.25 30.78
CA LEU A 466 -3.10 -19.04 29.54
C LEU A 466 -4.49 -19.66 29.33
N VAL A 467 -4.93 -19.67 28.07
CA VAL A 467 -6.19 -20.27 27.63
C VAL A 467 -5.93 -21.66 27.05
N LEU A 468 -6.69 -22.67 27.49
CA LEU A 468 -6.64 -24.03 26.96
C LEU A 468 -7.41 -24.16 25.64
N GLY A 469 -7.08 -25.16 24.83
CA GLY A 469 -7.69 -25.33 23.51
C GLY A 469 -7.38 -24.17 22.56
N HIS A 470 -6.28 -23.45 22.82
CA HIS A 470 -5.93 -22.20 22.16
C HIS A 470 -4.45 -22.18 21.79
N SER A 471 -4.10 -21.34 20.81
CA SER A 471 -2.73 -21.17 20.30
C SER A 471 -2.23 -19.75 20.54
N TYR A 472 -0.92 -19.64 20.75
CA TYR A 472 -0.21 -18.38 20.95
C TYR A 472 1.02 -18.31 20.05
N THR A 473 1.46 -17.09 19.75
CA THR A 473 2.74 -16.79 19.09
C THR A 473 3.83 -16.58 20.14
N LEU A 474 5.05 -17.06 19.93
CA LEU A 474 6.21 -16.65 20.73
C LEU A 474 6.77 -15.32 20.20
N ILE A 475 6.74 -14.26 21.01
CA ILE A 475 7.20 -12.92 20.62
C ILE A 475 8.62 -12.65 21.12
N ALA A 476 8.90 -12.97 22.39
CA ALA A 476 10.18 -12.68 23.01
C ALA A 476 10.57 -13.71 24.05
N VAL A 477 11.88 -13.83 24.29
CA VAL A 477 12.46 -14.73 25.30
C VAL A 477 13.42 -13.94 26.19
N ASN A 478 13.10 -13.84 27.48
CA ASN A 478 13.88 -13.09 28.46
C ASN A 478 14.84 -14.02 29.21
N ARG A 479 16.11 -13.61 29.31
CA ARG A 479 17.15 -14.33 30.04
C ARG A 479 17.75 -13.46 31.14
N ASN A 480 18.12 -14.07 32.25
CA ASN A 480 18.93 -13.40 33.27
C ASN A 480 20.42 -13.34 32.85
N SER A 481 21.24 -12.69 33.68
CA SER A 481 22.69 -12.55 33.45
C SER A 481 23.46 -13.87 33.39
N ALA A 482 22.91 -14.97 33.94
CA ALA A 482 23.47 -16.31 33.85
C ALA A 482 23.03 -17.06 32.58
N GLY A 483 22.26 -16.43 31.69
CA GLY A 483 21.74 -17.05 30.48
C GLY A 483 20.58 -18.01 30.73
N VAL A 484 19.94 -18.00 31.88
CA VAL A 484 18.75 -18.83 32.13
C VAL A 484 17.52 -18.09 31.63
N VAL A 485 16.66 -18.77 30.86
CA VAL A 485 15.37 -18.22 30.44
C VAL A 485 14.46 -18.06 31.65
N THR A 486 14.13 -16.81 31.98
CA THR A 486 13.28 -16.47 33.13
C THR A 486 11.81 -16.35 32.74
N SER A 487 11.53 -15.83 31.55
CA SER A 487 10.17 -15.69 31.02
C SER A 487 10.18 -15.66 29.50
N VAL A 488 9.02 -15.89 28.91
CA VAL A 488 8.72 -15.68 27.50
C VAL A 488 7.50 -14.80 27.37
N VAL A 489 7.44 -14.01 26.31
CA VAL A 489 6.28 -13.21 25.93
C VAL A 489 5.55 -13.96 24.83
N LEU A 490 4.29 -14.28 25.08
CA LEU A 490 3.39 -14.90 24.13
C LEU A 490 2.36 -13.87 23.65
N ARG A 491 1.93 -13.98 22.39
CA ARG A 491 0.81 -13.19 21.87
C ARG A 491 -0.41 -14.07 21.62
N ASN A 492 -1.54 -13.66 22.18
CA ASN A 492 -2.85 -14.21 21.91
C ASN A 492 -3.40 -13.64 20.59
N PRO A 493 -3.75 -14.48 19.60
CA PRO A 493 -4.30 -14.01 18.33
C PRO A 493 -5.65 -13.29 18.45
N TRP A 494 -6.35 -13.34 19.60
CA TRP A 494 -7.55 -12.51 19.84
C TRP A 494 -7.26 -11.01 19.89
N GLY A 495 -6.00 -10.58 19.98
CA GLY A 495 -5.64 -9.18 20.18
C GLY A 495 -5.93 -8.67 21.61
N THR A 496 -6.34 -9.55 22.51
CA THR A 496 -6.49 -9.27 23.95
C THR A 496 -5.88 -10.41 24.74
N ASP A 497 -5.52 -10.17 26.00
CA ASP A 497 -4.91 -11.17 26.87
C ASP A 497 -5.88 -12.32 27.27
N GLY A 498 -7.16 -12.22 26.91
CA GLY A 498 -8.21 -13.17 27.25
C GLY A 498 -8.76 -13.02 28.68
N GLY A 499 -8.42 -11.94 29.38
CA GLY A 499 -8.95 -11.55 30.69
C GLY A 499 -8.34 -12.27 31.90
N GLY A 500 -7.29 -13.08 31.69
CA GLY A 500 -6.63 -13.87 32.73
C GLY A 500 -5.25 -13.36 33.16
N SER A 501 -4.66 -12.42 32.42
CA SER A 501 -3.32 -11.93 32.69
C SER A 501 -3.33 -10.83 33.76
N THR A 502 -2.15 -10.55 34.31
CA THR A 502 -1.93 -9.40 35.22
C THR A 502 -1.18 -8.27 34.52
N ASP A 503 -1.19 -8.28 33.18
CA ASP A 503 -0.52 -7.26 32.36
C ASP A 503 -1.16 -5.88 32.57
N ALA A 504 -0.35 -4.84 32.43
CA ALA A 504 -0.77 -3.45 32.52
C ALA A 504 -1.66 -3.05 31.33
N ASN A 505 -1.55 -3.73 30.19
CA ASN A 505 -2.38 -3.49 29.00
C ASN A 505 -3.09 -4.77 28.53
N PRO A 506 -4.33 -5.04 28.95
CA PRO A 506 -5.06 -6.24 28.54
C PRO A 506 -5.46 -6.27 27.05
N TYR A 507 -5.20 -5.18 26.31
CA TYR A 507 -5.62 -4.99 24.91
C TYR A 507 -4.49 -5.09 23.88
N ASP A 508 -3.26 -5.43 24.29
CA ASP A 508 -2.17 -5.68 23.34
C ASP A 508 -2.06 -7.16 22.92
N GLY A 509 -2.81 -8.03 23.61
CA GLY A 509 -2.78 -9.47 23.38
C GLY A 509 -1.51 -10.14 23.91
N LEU A 510 -0.66 -9.47 24.66
CA LEU A 510 0.58 -10.01 25.17
C LEU A 510 0.37 -10.65 26.54
N VAL A 511 1.12 -11.73 26.77
CA VAL A 511 1.10 -12.47 28.03
C VAL A 511 2.51 -12.93 28.34
N THR A 512 3.04 -12.52 29.50
CA THR A 512 4.35 -12.97 29.98
C THR A 512 4.21 -14.19 30.90
N VAL A 513 4.87 -15.29 30.54
CA VAL A 513 4.85 -16.54 31.33
C VAL A 513 6.25 -17.14 31.48
N THR A 514 6.46 -17.92 32.54
CA THR A 514 7.66 -18.72 32.72
C THR A 514 7.56 -20.04 31.94
N PRO A 515 8.69 -20.66 31.52
CA PRO A 515 8.66 -22.01 30.96
C PRO A 515 8.03 -23.04 31.91
N ALA A 516 8.14 -22.84 33.22
CA ALA A 516 7.50 -23.68 34.23
C ALA A 516 5.97 -23.56 34.20
N GLN A 517 5.41 -22.38 33.91
CA GLN A 517 3.97 -22.21 33.73
C GLN A 517 3.49 -22.94 32.45
N ILE A 518 4.23 -22.84 31.34
CA ILE A 518 3.90 -23.54 30.10
C ILE A 518 3.89 -25.06 30.30
N LEU A 519 4.88 -25.60 31.02
CA LEU A 519 5.04 -27.05 31.22
C LEU A 519 3.92 -27.69 32.05
N LYS A 520 3.07 -26.91 32.73
CA LYS A 520 1.90 -27.43 33.46
C LYS A 520 0.83 -28.00 32.54
N TYR A 521 0.84 -27.61 31.26
CA TYR A 521 -0.23 -27.92 30.32
C TYR A 521 0.21 -28.93 29.27
N ALA A 522 -0.74 -29.79 28.87
CA ALA A 522 -0.59 -30.57 27.65
C ALA A 522 -0.72 -29.66 26.43
N GLY A 523 0.03 -29.96 25.38
CA GLY A 523 0.06 -29.11 24.19
C GLY A 523 1.30 -29.36 23.34
N ASN A 524 1.53 -28.47 22.38
CA ASN A 524 2.63 -28.58 21.43
C ASN A 524 3.31 -27.23 21.19
N ILE A 525 4.61 -27.29 20.95
CA ILE A 525 5.39 -26.22 20.34
C ILE A 525 5.47 -26.52 18.85
N GLY A 526 4.98 -25.61 18.00
CA GLY A 526 5.11 -25.64 16.56
C GLY A 526 6.17 -24.63 16.10
N TRP A 527 6.89 -24.92 15.01
CA TRP A 527 7.87 -24.00 14.44
C TRP A 527 8.04 -24.17 12.93
N GLY A 528 8.67 -23.19 12.30
CA GLY A 528 9.07 -23.21 10.90
C GLY A 528 10.11 -22.13 10.61
N ARG A 529 10.80 -22.27 9.48
CA ARG A 529 11.69 -21.24 8.92
C ARG A 529 11.17 -20.95 7.52
N VAL A 530 10.41 -19.87 7.42
CA VAL A 530 9.61 -19.49 6.26
C VAL A 530 10.40 -18.61 5.31
#